data_AF-A0A820X920-F1
#
_entry.id   AF-A0A820X920-F1
#
_cell.length_a   1.000
_cell.length_b   1.000
_cell.length_c   1.000
_cell.angle_alpha   90.00
_cell.angle_beta   90.00
_cell.angle_gamma   90.00
#
_symmetry.space_group_name_H-M   'P 1'
#
loop_
_entity.id
_entity.type
_entity.pdbx_description
1 polymer ?
#
loop_
_entity_poly.entity_id
_entity_poly.type
_entity_poly.pdbx_seq_one_letter_code
_entity_poly.pdbx_strand_id
1 'polypeptide(L)'
;MFNSYDFQLDTQRYSHQLVNTFDNVKILTLYHATLKDTYLCYFSNVTSLTILPSEQYFKPRLGTQDMRSLKKIINFSSLKHIGISLKFRLKEPSILLRLLQDLPQLSSIMVSIRVLEAFSYDTELCEYLNKTIKKLDIYKYGSCSFKTHYQLEKFCKIFSNVEELKCNIDRMTDLLFLLKHLSKLTNLKAYLWS
;
A
#
# COMPACT_ATOMS: atom_id res chain seq x y z
N MET A 1 9.88 13.37 -20.54
CA MET A 1 8.61 13.50 -19.79
C MET A 1 8.79 12.75 -18.48
N PHE A 2 8.92 13.45 -17.35
CA PHE A 2 9.25 12.83 -16.06
C PHE A 2 7.96 12.30 -15.40
N ASN A 3 7.80 10.97 -15.36
CA ASN A 3 6.61 10.29 -14.82
C ASN A 3 6.75 9.91 -13.33
N SER A 4 7.85 10.31 -12.69
CA SER A 4 8.17 10.01 -11.29
C SER A 4 8.91 11.20 -10.67
N TYR A 5 8.48 11.63 -9.48
CA TYR A 5 9.12 12.72 -8.74
C TYR A 5 9.46 12.22 -7.33
N ASP A 6 10.75 12.24 -6.99
CA ASP A 6 11.24 11.93 -5.65
C ASP A 6 11.47 13.25 -4.91
N PHE A 7 10.71 13.48 -3.83
CA PHE A 7 10.80 14.70 -3.05
C PHE A 7 11.88 14.56 -1.97
N GLN A 8 13.05 15.18 -2.17
CA GLN A 8 14.03 15.47 -1.11
C GLN A 8 14.01 16.98 -0.83
N LEU A 9 13.85 17.36 0.44
CA LEU A 9 13.56 18.73 0.89
C LEU A 9 14.74 19.69 0.68
N ASP A 10 14.51 20.78 -0.06
CA ASP A 10 15.11 22.09 0.20
C ASP A 10 13.98 23.15 0.13
N THR A 11 13.25 23.29 1.24
CA THR A 11 11.98 24.05 1.33
C THR A 11 12.13 25.55 1.53
N GLN A 12 13.35 26.10 1.55
CA GLN A 12 13.54 27.51 1.88
C GLN A 12 13.33 28.48 0.71
N ARG A 13 13.18 28.02 -0.54
CA ARG A 13 13.21 28.93 -1.72
C ARG A 13 11.86 29.38 -2.29
N TYR A 14 10.71 28.91 -1.78
CA TYR A 14 9.39 29.20 -2.39
C TYR A 14 8.34 29.73 -1.40
N SER A 15 8.73 30.59 -0.46
CA SER A 15 7.79 31.21 0.48
C SER A 15 7.09 32.45 -0.10
N HIS A 16 6.10 32.23 -0.97
CA HIS A 16 5.05 33.21 -1.24
C HIS A 16 3.71 32.48 -1.45
N GLN A 17 2.97 32.27 -0.36
CA GLN A 17 1.50 32.09 -0.20
C GLN A 17 0.64 31.33 -1.25
N LEU A 18 1.22 30.68 -2.25
CA LEU A 18 0.52 29.86 -3.24
C LEU A 18 0.75 28.39 -2.90
N VAL A 19 -0.34 27.64 -2.78
CA VAL A 19 -0.26 26.18 -2.74
C VAL A 19 0.24 25.73 -4.11
N ASN A 20 1.47 25.24 -4.17
CA ASN A 20 2.03 24.68 -5.40
C ASN A 20 1.21 23.45 -5.77
N THR A 21 0.52 23.53 -6.90
CA THR A 21 -0.34 22.44 -7.38
C THR A 21 0.38 21.66 -8.48
N PHE A 22 0.35 20.34 -8.37
CA PHE A 22 1.09 19.42 -9.24
C PHE A 22 0.12 18.47 -9.97
N ASP A 23 -0.58 18.99 -10.96
CA ASP A 23 -1.66 18.26 -11.67
C ASP A 23 -1.16 17.15 -12.60
N ASN A 24 0.12 17.21 -13.02
CA ASN A 24 0.70 16.23 -13.94
C ASN A 24 1.25 14.99 -13.23
N VAL A 25 1.35 15.01 -11.89
CA VAL A 25 1.89 13.89 -11.10
C VAL A 25 0.83 12.80 -10.94
N LYS A 26 1.08 11.63 -11.52
CA LYS A 26 0.20 10.45 -11.41
C LYS A 26 0.69 9.43 -10.39
N ILE A 27 2.00 9.36 -10.17
CA ILE A 27 2.65 8.41 -9.26
C ILE A 27 3.43 9.24 -8.25
N LEU A 28 3.16 9.05 -6.97
CA LEU A 28 3.77 9.80 -5.89
C LEU A 28 4.33 8.83 -4.84
N THR A 29 5.59 9.05 -4.48
CA THR A 29 6.25 8.38 -3.37
C THR A 29 6.54 9.39 -2.28
N LEU A 30 6.08 9.13 -1.05
CA LEU A 30 6.28 10.02 0.10
C LEU A 30 7.02 9.30 1.22
N TYR A 31 7.94 10.01 1.86
CA TYR A 31 8.54 9.55 3.11
C TYR A 31 7.66 9.97 4.29
N HIS A 32 7.48 9.10 5.29
CA HIS A 32 6.63 9.38 6.47
C HIS A 32 6.97 10.69 7.16
N ALA A 33 8.26 11.08 7.18
CA ALA A 33 8.72 12.34 7.75
C ALA A 33 8.07 13.56 7.08
N THR A 34 7.86 13.50 5.76
CA THR A 34 7.21 14.61 5.03
C THR A 34 5.75 14.76 5.46
N LEU A 35 5.15 13.77 6.15
CA LEU A 35 3.78 13.89 6.63
C LEU A 35 3.61 14.82 7.86
N LYS A 36 4.73 15.27 8.44
CA LYS A 36 4.76 16.14 9.62
C LYS A 36 4.99 17.61 9.29
N ASP A 37 5.44 17.93 8.09
CA ASP A 37 5.76 19.29 7.67
C ASP A 37 4.52 20.05 7.20
N THR A 38 4.51 21.37 7.40
CA THR A 38 3.46 22.27 6.88
C THR A 38 3.53 22.36 5.36
N TYR A 39 2.53 21.80 4.70
CA TYR A 39 2.51 21.61 3.25
C TYR A 39 2.21 22.90 2.47
N LEU A 40 3.07 23.17 1.49
CA LEU A 40 2.83 24.15 0.42
C LEU A 40 2.57 23.45 -0.94
N CYS A 41 2.22 22.16 -0.93
CA CYS A 41 2.10 21.34 -2.15
C CYS A 41 0.78 20.54 -2.16
N TYR A 42 0.10 20.50 -3.31
CA TYR A 42 -1.11 19.70 -3.54
C TYR A 42 -1.03 18.91 -4.85
N PHE A 43 -1.41 17.64 -4.81
CA PHE A 43 -1.35 16.70 -5.94
C PHE A 43 -2.78 16.21 -6.27
N SER A 44 -3.40 16.83 -7.28
CA SER A 44 -4.83 16.65 -7.60
C SER A 44 -5.16 15.33 -8.33
N ASN A 45 -4.16 14.73 -8.97
CA ASN A 45 -4.35 13.74 -10.03
C ASN A 45 -3.57 12.45 -9.80
N VAL A 46 -3.08 12.24 -8.58
CA VAL A 46 -2.33 11.03 -8.20
C VAL A 46 -3.25 9.82 -8.27
N THR A 47 -2.84 8.83 -9.05
CA THR A 47 -3.52 7.54 -9.17
C THR A 47 -2.81 6.44 -8.38
N SER A 48 -1.54 6.64 -8.05
CA SER A 48 -0.72 5.69 -7.29
C SER A 48 0.10 6.40 -6.23
N LEU A 49 -0.08 6.01 -4.97
CA LEU A 49 0.66 6.54 -3.82
C LEU A 49 1.47 5.43 -3.17
N THR A 50 2.74 5.67 -2.87
CA THR A 50 3.54 4.79 -2.00
C THR A 50 4.08 5.58 -0.82
N ILE A 51 3.86 5.08 0.39
CA ILE A 51 4.38 5.68 1.62
C ILE A 51 5.55 4.83 2.10
N LEU A 52 6.71 5.48 2.24
CA LEU A 52 7.96 4.91 2.70
C LEU A 52 8.28 5.38 4.13
N PRO A 53 8.93 4.54 4.96
CA PRO A 53 9.43 4.96 6.27
C PRO A 53 10.55 6.01 6.09
N SER A 54 10.61 6.99 6.99
CA SER A 54 11.66 8.02 6.96
C SER A 54 13.04 7.51 7.38
N GLU A 55 13.09 6.53 8.29
CA GLU A 55 14.36 6.03 8.83
C GLU A 55 14.42 4.51 8.83
N GLN A 56 15.65 3.99 8.81
CA GLN A 56 15.88 2.56 8.70
C GLN A 56 15.65 1.79 10.01
N TYR A 57 15.77 2.46 11.16
CA TYR A 57 15.81 1.84 12.49
C TYR A 57 14.56 2.12 13.35
N PHE A 58 13.83 3.20 13.07
CA PHE A 58 12.52 3.44 13.69
C PHE A 58 11.41 2.78 12.87
N LYS A 59 10.47 2.10 13.54
CA LYS A 59 9.25 1.57 12.90
C LYS A 59 8.13 2.60 13.09
N PRO A 60 7.96 3.57 12.17
CA PRO A 60 6.92 4.58 12.30
C PRO A 60 5.55 3.90 12.39
N ARG A 61 4.68 4.48 13.21
CA ARG A 61 3.30 4.05 13.32
C ARG A 61 2.45 4.92 12.40
N LEU A 62 1.77 4.29 11.44
CA LEU A 62 0.77 4.98 10.63
C LEU A 62 -0.48 5.19 11.49
N GLY A 63 -0.88 6.45 11.67
CA GLY A 63 -1.99 6.84 12.54
C GLY A 63 -2.96 7.80 11.87
N THR A 64 -4.07 8.10 12.55
CA THR A 64 -5.13 9.00 12.05
C THR A 64 -4.63 10.39 11.65
N GLN A 65 -3.62 10.92 12.35
CA GLN A 65 -3.04 12.22 12.00
C GLN A 65 -2.31 12.18 10.65
N ASP A 66 -1.59 11.10 10.34
CA ASP A 66 -0.94 10.91 9.04
C ASP A 66 -1.99 10.87 7.92
N MET A 67 -3.17 10.30 8.20
CA MET A 67 -4.27 10.24 7.23
C MET A 67 -4.85 11.62 6.94
N ARG A 68 -5.04 12.44 7.97
CA ARG A 68 -5.48 13.84 7.80
C ARG A 68 -4.45 14.64 7.01
N SER A 69 -3.17 14.42 7.30
CA SER A 69 -2.06 14.99 6.56
C SER A 69 -2.10 14.61 5.07
N LEU A 70 -2.26 13.32 4.75
CA LEU A 70 -2.38 12.85 3.35
C LEU A 70 -3.54 13.50 2.60
N LYS A 71 -4.71 13.64 3.24
CA LYS A 71 -5.89 14.27 2.64
C LYS A 71 -5.67 15.75 2.29
N LYS A 72 -4.72 16.43 2.95
CA LYS A 72 -4.38 17.83 2.64
C LYS A 72 -3.46 17.97 1.43
N ILE A 73 -2.71 16.92 1.09
CA ILE A 73 -1.74 16.94 0.00
C ILE A 73 -2.19 16.21 -1.25
N ILE A 74 -3.11 15.25 -1.14
CA ILE A 74 -3.52 14.41 -2.28
C ILE A 74 -5.03 14.35 -2.37
N ASN A 75 -5.54 14.40 -3.60
CA ASN A 75 -6.93 14.07 -3.89
C ASN A 75 -7.16 12.54 -3.90
N PHE A 76 -7.98 12.04 -2.98
CA PHE A 76 -8.24 10.61 -2.82
C PHE A 76 -9.18 10.03 -3.89
N SER A 77 -9.98 10.88 -4.55
CA SER A 77 -11.00 10.41 -5.52
C SER A 77 -10.42 9.71 -6.76
N SER A 78 -9.18 10.03 -7.11
CA SER A 78 -8.47 9.46 -8.26
C SER A 78 -7.53 8.30 -7.90
N LEU A 79 -7.35 8.02 -6.61
CA LEU A 79 -6.35 7.06 -6.14
C LEU A 79 -6.83 5.63 -6.37
N LYS A 80 -6.10 4.90 -7.21
CA LYS A 80 -6.39 3.50 -7.59
C LYS A 80 -5.44 2.51 -6.91
N HIS A 81 -4.24 2.97 -6.57
CA HIS A 81 -3.21 2.17 -5.94
C HIS A 81 -2.67 2.84 -4.68
N ILE A 82 -2.53 2.06 -3.59
CA ILE A 82 -1.79 2.48 -2.40
C ILE A 82 -0.75 1.45 -1.98
N GLY A 83 0.47 1.90 -1.74
CA GLY A 83 1.58 1.12 -1.22
C GLY A 83 1.96 1.53 0.19
N ILE A 84 1.97 0.57 1.12
CA ILE A 84 2.38 0.76 2.51
C ILE A 84 3.59 -0.14 2.78
N SER A 85 4.74 0.50 3.00
CA SER A 85 6.03 -0.19 3.17
C SER A 85 6.14 -1.06 4.44
N LEU A 86 7.02 -2.07 4.35
CA LEU A 86 7.33 -3.10 5.36
C LEU A 86 7.65 -2.61 6.79
N LYS A 87 8.14 -1.38 6.93
CA LYS A 87 8.61 -0.86 8.23
C LYS A 87 7.51 -0.18 9.03
N PHE A 88 6.33 0.04 8.45
CA PHE A 88 5.21 0.58 9.19
C PHE A 88 4.65 -0.46 10.16
N ARG A 89 4.38 -0.01 11.38
CA ARG A 89 3.38 -0.65 12.23
C ARG A 89 2.08 0.13 12.07
N LEU A 90 0.96 -0.58 12.04
CA LEU A 90 -0.32 0.10 12.23
C LEU A 90 -0.46 0.43 13.71
N LYS A 91 -0.91 1.65 14.03
CA LYS A 91 -1.24 1.98 15.43
C LYS A 91 -2.40 1.09 15.90
N GLU A 92 -3.41 0.93 15.05
CA GLU A 92 -4.58 0.05 15.21
C GLU A 92 -5.00 -0.47 13.80
N PRO A 93 -5.43 -1.74 13.64
CA PRO A 93 -5.86 -2.27 12.34
C PRO A 93 -6.99 -1.46 11.68
N SER A 94 -7.95 -0.98 12.49
CA SER A 94 -9.10 -0.18 12.07
C SER A 94 -8.74 1.14 11.38
N ILE A 95 -7.54 1.69 11.65
CA ILE A 95 -7.06 2.92 10.98
C ILE A 95 -6.86 2.67 9.50
N LEU A 96 -6.37 1.49 9.13
CA LEU A 96 -6.19 1.16 7.72
C LEU A 96 -7.54 1.02 7.03
N LEU A 97 -8.51 0.33 7.65
CA LEU A 97 -9.85 0.22 7.07
C LEU A 97 -10.46 1.59 6.78
N ARG A 98 -10.39 2.52 7.74
CA ARG A 98 -10.88 3.90 7.54
C ARG A 98 -10.17 4.60 6.39
N LEU A 99 -8.84 4.45 6.28
CA LEU A 99 -8.10 5.01 5.15
C LEU A 99 -8.60 4.42 3.83
N LEU A 100 -8.76 3.11 3.76
CA LEU A 100 -9.11 2.46 2.49
C LEU A 100 -10.55 2.82 2.08
N GLN A 101 -11.48 2.90 3.04
CA GLN A 101 -12.86 3.32 2.79
C GLN A 101 -12.98 4.73 2.19
N ASP A 102 -12.01 5.62 2.47
CA ASP A 102 -11.96 6.96 1.88
C ASP A 102 -11.45 6.98 0.41
N LEU A 103 -11.08 5.82 -0.16
CA LEU A 103 -10.50 5.69 -1.50
C LEU A 103 -11.50 5.00 -2.45
N PRO A 104 -12.42 5.76 -3.10
CA PRO A 104 -13.54 5.18 -3.83
C PRO A 104 -13.13 4.41 -5.10
N GLN A 105 -11.97 4.72 -5.68
CA GLN A 105 -11.44 4.04 -6.88
C GLN A 105 -10.34 3.03 -6.57
N LEU A 106 -10.09 2.73 -5.28
CA LEU A 106 -9.05 1.80 -4.90
C LEU A 106 -9.35 0.42 -5.48
N SER A 107 -8.38 -0.14 -6.19
CA SER A 107 -8.44 -1.51 -6.71
C SER A 107 -7.13 -2.24 -6.54
N SER A 108 -6.07 -1.53 -6.12
CA SER A 108 -4.75 -2.09 -5.97
C SER A 108 -4.09 -1.71 -4.65
N ILE A 109 -3.45 -2.67 -4.01
CA ILE A 109 -2.69 -2.44 -2.78
C ILE A 109 -1.32 -3.12 -2.85
N MET A 110 -0.30 -2.43 -2.34
CA MET A 110 1.01 -3.00 -2.05
C MET A 110 1.24 -3.02 -0.54
N VAL A 111 1.48 -4.19 0.02
CA VAL A 111 1.66 -4.40 1.47
C VAL A 111 2.70 -5.47 1.75
N SER A 112 3.20 -5.48 2.98
CA SER A 112 4.04 -6.58 3.45
C SER A 112 3.24 -7.75 4.00
N ILE A 113 3.85 -8.94 4.04
CA ILE A 113 3.25 -10.11 4.70
C ILE A 113 2.92 -9.85 6.17
N ARG A 114 3.73 -9.06 6.88
CA ARG A 114 3.49 -8.74 8.30
C ARG A 114 2.25 -7.87 8.48
N VAL A 115 2.05 -6.95 7.55
CA VAL A 115 0.87 -6.10 7.51
C VAL A 115 -0.36 -6.94 7.12
N LEU A 116 -0.22 -7.88 6.17
CA LEU A 116 -1.26 -8.87 5.84
C LEU A 116 -1.66 -9.77 7.03
N GLU A 117 -0.68 -10.25 7.81
CA GLU A 117 -0.95 -11.03 9.02
C GLU A 117 -1.82 -10.24 10.01
N ALA A 118 -1.54 -8.94 10.17
CA ALA A 118 -2.33 -8.07 11.03
C ALA A 118 -3.78 -7.87 10.52
N PHE A 119 -4.00 -7.86 9.20
CA PHE A 119 -5.35 -7.72 8.62
C PHE A 119 -6.23 -8.90 8.99
N SER A 120 -5.61 -10.07 9.10
CA SER A 120 -6.32 -11.33 9.26
C SER A 120 -7.14 -11.38 10.57
N TYR A 121 -6.88 -10.51 11.54
CA TYR A 121 -7.62 -10.42 12.80
C TYR A 121 -8.83 -9.47 12.74
N ASP A 122 -9.00 -8.73 11.65
CA ASP A 122 -10.06 -7.75 11.46
C ASP A 122 -10.98 -8.22 10.33
N THR A 123 -12.14 -8.77 10.70
CA THR A 123 -13.11 -9.34 9.75
C THR A 123 -13.65 -8.29 8.79
N GLU A 124 -13.93 -7.08 9.27
CA GLU A 124 -14.48 -6.00 8.44
C GLU A 124 -13.45 -5.55 7.40
N LEU A 125 -12.18 -5.43 7.81
CA LEU A 125 -11.09 -5.16 6.88
C LEU A 125 -10.92 -6.28 5.84
N CYS A 126 -11.01 -7.54 6.26
CA CYS A 126 -10.91 -8.68 5.34
C CYS A 126 -12.02 -8.67 4.28
N GLU A 127 -13.27 -8.43 4.69
CA GLU A 127 -14.42 -8.32 3.78
C GLU A 127 -14.27 -7.14 2.82
N TYR A 128 -13.86 -5.98 3.33
CA TYR A 128 -13.60 -4.81 2.51
C TYR A 128 -12.51 -5.08 1.45
N LEU A 129 -11.38 -5.66 1.87
CA LEU A 129 -10.27 -6.00 0.97
C LEU A 129 -10.72 -7.01 -0.09
N ASN A 130 -11.50 -8.02 0.31
CA ASN A 130 -12.03 -9.01 -0.61
C ASN A 130 -12.91 -8.39 -1.69
N LYS A 131 -13.77 -7.45 -1.31
CA LYS A 131 -14.68 -6.78 -2.26
C LYS A 131 -13.96 -5.83 -3.20
N THR A 132 -12.92 -5.16 -2.71
CA THR A 132 -12.35 -3.96 -3.35
C THR A 132 -11.06 -4.24 -4.12
N ILE A 133 -10.18 -5.09 -3.58
CA ILE A 133 -8.84 -5.28 -4.13
C ILE A 133 -8.83 -6.32 -5.25
N LYS A 134 -8.37 -5.88 -6.42
CA LYS A 134 -8.15 -6.70 -7.62
C LYS A 134 -6.69 -6.97 -7.91
N LYS A 135 -5.80 -6.07 -7.48
CA LYS A 135 -4.36 -6.20 -7.68
C LYS A 135 -3.61 -6.11 -6.35
N LEU A 136 -2.87 -7.15 -6.03
CA LEU A 136 -2.10 -7.25 -4.80
C LEU A 136 -0.60 -7.39 -5.10
N ASP A 137 0.22 -6.50 -4.54
CA ASP A 137 1.67 -6.62 -4.53
C ASP A 137 2.18 -6.86 -3.11
N ILE A 138 2.72 -8.06 -2.87
CA ILE A 138 3.30 -8.45 -1.59
C ILE A 138 4.79 -8.11 -1.62
N TYR A 139 5.12 -6.93 -1.10
CA TYR A 139 6.48 -6.42 -1.08
C TYR A 139 7.33 -7.12 -0.01
N LYS A 140 8.55 -7.57 -0.33
CA LYS A 140 9.53 -8.01 0.69
C LYS A 140 11.01 -7.84 0.32
N TYR A 141 11.81 -7.55 1.36
CA TYR A 141 13.22 -7.89 1.53
C TYR A 141 13.31 -9.14 2.44
N GLY A 142 13.77 -10.31 1.92
CA GLY A 142 13.95 -11.59 2.65
C GLY A 142 13.01 -12.76 2.26
N SER A 143 13.21 -13.96 2.81
CA SER A 143 12.41 -15.18 2.52
C SER A 143 10.98 -15.07 3.06
N CYS A 144 9.99 -14.93 2.19
CA CYS A 144 8.58 -14.71 2.53
C CYS A 144 7.73 -15.90 2.13
N SER A 145 7.85 -17.00 2.85
CA SER A 145 6.89 -18.09 2.78
C SER A 145 5.73 -17.84 3.73
N PHE A 146 4.53 -18.26 3.32
CA PHE A 146 3.47 -18.55 4.27
C PHE A 146 4.01 -19.58 5.26
N LYS A 147 4.08 -19.23 6.56
CA LYS A 147 4.72 -20.10 7.55
C LYS A 147 3.92 -21.38 7.76
N THR A 148 2.60 -21.30 7.57
CA THR A 148 1.67 -22.41 7.76
C THR A 148 0.65 -22.46 6.63
N HIS A 149 0.10 -23.66 6.41
CA HIS A 149 -1.01 -23.87 5.48
C HIS A 149 -2.23 -23.01 5.83
N TYR A 150 -2.51 -22.86 7.12
CA TYR A 150 -3.60 -22.00 7.62
C TYR A 150 -3.45 -20.53 7.19
N GLN A 151 -2.24 -19.99 7.18
CA GLN A 151 -2.00 -18.61 6.70
C GLN A 151 -2.32 -18.49 5.20
N LEU A 152 -1.97 -19.51 4.42
CA LEU A 152 -2.21 -19.54 2.98
C LEU A 152 -3.70 -19.70 2.64
N GLU A 153 -4.43 -20.54 3.35
CA GLU A 153 -5.88 -20.66 3.22
C GLU A 153 -6.59 -19.34 3.54
N LYS A 154 -6.21 -18.72 4.66
CA LYS A 154 -6.79 -17.45 5.09
C LYS A 154 -6.49 -16.34 4.08
N PHE A 155 -5.27 -16.31 3.55
CA PHE A 155 -4.90 -15.41 2.47
C PHE A 155 -5.81 -15.58 1.25
N CYS A 156 -6.02 -16.82 0.79
CA CYS A 156 -6.89 -17.09 -0.37
C CYS A 156 -8.34 -16.68 -0.11
N LYS A 157 -8.84 -16.81 1.13
CA LYS A 157 -10.18 -16.32 1.50
C LYS A 157 -10.28 -14.81 1.41
N ILE A 158 -9.31 -14.08 1.98
CA ILE A 158 -9.31 -12.60 1.97
C ILE A 158 -9.18 -12.08 0.55
N PHE A 159 -8.32 -12.69 -0.27
CA PHE A 159 -8.00 -12.19 -1.60
C PHE A 159 -8.62 -13.02 -2.74
N SER A 160 -9.75 -13.67 -2.49
CA SER A 160 -10.39 -14.55 -3.49
C SER A 160 -10.81 -13.83 -4.78
N ASN A 161 -10.97 -12.51 -4.74
CA ASN A 161 -11.31 -11.68 -5.90
C ASN A 161 -10.10 -11.05 -6.61
N VAL A 162 -8.88 -11.35 -6.18
CA VAL A 162 -7.66 -10.83 -6.79
C VAL A 162 -7.48 -11.44 -8.18
N GLU A 163 -7.19 -10.56 -9.14
CA GLU A 163 -6.97 -10.84 -10.55
C GLU A 163 -5.48 -10.75 -10.90
N GLU A 164 -4.74 -9.85 -10.23
CA GLU A 164 -3.29 -9.71 -10.37
C GLU A 164 -2.59 -9.90 -9.03
N LEU A 165 -1.70 -10.88 -8.93
CA LEU A 165 -0.87 -11.11 -7.76
C LEU A 165 0.61 -10.97 -8.10
N LYS A 166 1.33 -10.19 -7.31
CA LYS A 166 2.79 -10.16 -7.31
C LYS A 166 3.29 -10.55 -5.93
N CYS A 167 4.09 -11.59 -5.85
CA CYS A 167 4.62 -12.09 -4.58
C CYS A 167 5.93 -12.87 -4.75
N ASN A 168 6.65 -13.07 -3.65
CA ASN A 168 7.74 -14.04 -3.60
C ASN A 168 7.17 -15.36 -3.09
N ILE A 169 7.61 -16.47 -3.68
CA ILE A 169 7.15 -17.80 -3.29
C ILE A 169 8.39 -18.68 -3.10
N ASP A 170 8.56 -19.18 -1.87
CA ASP A 170 9.71 -20.03 -1.52
C ASP A 170 9.46 -21.51 -1.83
N ARG A 171 8.19 -21.93 -1.96
CA ARG A 171 7.80 -23.34 -2.13
C ARG A 171 6.88 -23.53 -3.31
N MET A 172 7.21 -24.46 -4.20
CA MET A 172 6.37 -24.81 -5.34
C MET A 172 4.95 -25.25 -4.91
N THR A 173 4.82 -25.91 -3.76
CA THR A 173 3.52 -26.29 -3.20
C THR A 173 2.62 -25.09 -2.90
N ASP A 174 3.19 -23.99 -2.43
CA ASP A 174 2.44 -22.77 -2.11
C ASP A 174 1.99 -22.09 -3.40
N LEU A 175 2.83 -22.09 -4.43
CA LEU A 175 2.47 -21.61 -5.77
C LEU A 175 1.29 -22.40 -6.35
N LEU A 176 1.37 -23.74 -6.36
CA LEU A 176 0.31 -24.59 -6.86
C LEU A 176 -1.00 -24.40 -6.09
N PHE A 177 -0.90 -24.21 -4.78
CA PHE A 177 -2.06 -23.91 -3.94
C PHE A 177 -2.70 -22.56 -4.30
N LEU A 178 -1.90 -21.49 -4.44
CA LEU A 178 -2.41 -20.18 -4.86
C LEU A 178 -3.15 -20.25 -6.20
N LEU A 179 -2.56 -20.92 -7.19
CA LEU A 179 -3.16 -21.10 -8.52
C LEU A 179 -4.48 -21.87 -8.46
N LYS A 180 -4.60 -22.85 -7.56
CA LYS A 180 -5.82 -23.64 -7.38
C LYS A 180 -6.93 -22.86 -6.67
N HIS A 181 -6.59 -22.00 -5.73
CA HIS A 181 -7.56 -21.38 -4.81
C HIS A 181 -7.91 -19.91 -5.14
N LEU A 182 -7.11 -19.22 -5.96
CA LEU A 182 -7.41 -17.88 -6.45
C LEU A 182 -8.05 -17.95 -7.84
N SER A 183 -9.33 -18.31 -7.89
CA SER A 183 -10.03 -18.61 -9.15
C SER A 183 -10.17 -17.43 -10.12
N LYS A 184 -10.03 -16.18 -9.65
CA LYS A 184 -10.06 -14.97 -10.49
C LYS A 184 -8.67 -14.52 -10.96
N LEU A 185 -7.60 -15.18 -10.50
CA LEU A 185 -6.23 -14.82 -10.83
C LEU A 185 -5.98 -15.03 -12.32
N THR A 186 -5.67 -13.94 -13.03
CA THR A 186 -5.32 -13.95 -14.46
C THR A 186 -3.87 -13.60 -14.70
N ASN A 187 -3.24 -12.86 -13.77
CA ASN A 187 -1.84 -12.48 -13.87
C ASN A 187 -1.10 -12.78 -12.55
N LEU A 188 -0.05 -13.59 -12.64
CA LEU A 188 0.81 -13.91 -11.52
C LEU A 188 2.26 -13.54 -11.84
N LYS A 189 2.82 -12.64 -11.02
CA LYS A 189 4.25 -12.36 -10.98
C LYS A 189 4.86 -12.96 -9.71
N ALA A 190 5.27 -14.21 -9.81
CA ALA A 190 5.95 -14.92 -8.74
C ALA A 190 7.48 -14.85 -8.91
N TYR A 191 8.19 -14.56 -7.83
CA TYR A 191 9.64 -14.67 -7.76
C TYR A 191 9.98 -15.91 -6.93
N LEU A 192 10.56 -16.92 -7.59
CA LEU A 192 10.99 -18.17 -6.95
C LEU A 192 12.41 -17.99 -6.42
N TRP A 193 12.59 -18.28 -5.13
CA TRP A 193 13.93 -18.34 -4.53
C TRP A 193 14.43 -19.77 -4.64
N SER A 194 15.54 -19.96 -5.37
CA SER A 194 16.32 -21.19 -5.45
C SER A 194 17.35 -21.25 -4.33
#